data_AF-A0A661VER1-F1
#
_entry.id   AF-A0A661VER1-F1
#
_cell.length_a   1.000
_cell.length_b   1.000
_cell.length_c   1.000
_cell.angle_alpha   90.00
_cell.angle_beta   90.00
_cell.angle_gamma   90.00
#
_symmetry.space_group_name_H-M   'P 1'
#
loop_
_entity.id
_entity.type
_entity.pdbx_description
1 polymer ?
#
loop_
_entity_poly.entity_id
_entity_poly.type
_entity_poly.pdbx_seq_one_letter_code
_entity_poly.pdbx_strand_id
1 'polypeptide(L)'
;MDAATGEPATADTPPDRIVEKVITVLPPELAAWGHEHGVVAPQNAARQTAGVQRVASNVKPETRNLKPLTITSPDPNSVFRLSPSLPAEAQRILVAARPADGVSVARITLYVDGQPLAELTTPPYRAWWTLQEGVHTVTAVGYDVEGNRLESEAVMVAVLE
;
A
#
# COMPACT_ATOMS: atom_id res chain seq x y z
N MET A 1 14.42 -17.42 -18.80
CA MET A 1 15.46 -16.56 -19.41
C MET A 1 16.19 -17.39 -20.46
N ASP A 2 16.70 -16.75 -21.52
CA ASP A 2 17.63 -17.42 -22.44
C ASP A 2 19.00 -17.55 -21.75
N ALA A 3 19.51 -18.79 -21.66
CA ALA A 3 20.73 -19.12 -20.92
C ALA A 3 22.02 -18.58 -21.57
N ALA A 4 21.97 -18.08 -22.82
CA ALA A 4 23.13 -17.52 -23.50
C ALA A 4 23.22 -15.99 -23.40
N THR A 5 22.09 -15.28 -23.23
CA THR A 5 22.05 -13.80 -23.26
C THR A 5 21.54 -13.15 -21.97
N GLY A 6 20.90 -13.91 -21.07
CA GLY A 6 20.37 -13.37 -19.81
C GLY A 6 19.14 -12.47 -19.99
N GLU A 7 18.51 -12.50 -21.16
CA GLU A 7 17.27 -11.76 -21.46
C GLU A 7 16.01 -12.60 -21.14
N PRO A 8 14.84 -11.96 -20.93
CA PRO A 8 13.57 -12.66 -20.83
C PRO A 8 13.28 -13.44 -22.12
N ALA A 9 12.95 -14.73 -21.99
CA ALA A 9 12.68 -15.59 -23.13
C ALA A 9 11.44 -15.11 -23.89
N THR A 10 11.53 -15.04 -25.22
CA THR A 10 10.42 -14.68 -26.12
C THR A 10 9.89 -15.95 -26.81
N ALA A 11 8.80 -15.83 -27.59
CA ALA A 11 8.09 -16.98 -28.18
C ALA A 11 8.90 -17.82 -29.19
N ASP A 12 10.13 -17.40 -29.54
CA ASP A 12 11.03 -18.08 -30.47
C ASP A 12 12.14 -18.89 -29.77
N THR A 13 12.17 -18.92 -28.42
CA THR A 13 13.21 -19.64 -27.67
C THR A 13 12.92 -21.15 -27.64
N PRO A 14 13.82 -22.02 -28.16
CA PRO A 14 13.63 -23.48 -28.13
C PRO A 14 13.48 -24.02 -26.69
N PRO A 15 12.62 -25.03 -26.46
CA PRO A 15 12.23 -25.46 -25.12
C PRO A 15 13.38 -26.00 -24.26
N ASP A 16 14.47 -26.47 -24.88
CA ASP A 16 15.67 -26.97 -24.20
C ASP A 16 16.53 -25.85 -23.56
N ARG A 17 16.20 -24.58 -23.82
CA ARG A 17 16.92 -23.40 -23.29
C ARG A 17 16.14 -22.60 -22.27
N ILE A 18 14.96 -23.07 -21.88
CA ILE A 18 14.11 -22.41 -20.89
C ILE A 18 14.48 -22.94 -19.50
N VAL A 19 15.19 -22.14 -18.72
CA VAL A 19 15.50 -22.45 -17.31
C VAL A 19 14.63 -21.57 -16.41
N GLU A 20 13.82 -22.22 -15.55
CA GLU A 20 13.12 -21.57 -14.44
C GLU A 20 14.13 -21.28 -13.33
N LYS A 21 14.33 -20.00 -13.01
CA LYS A 21 15.18 -19.59 -11.88
C LYS A 21 14.44 -18.61 -11.01
N VAL A 22 14.20 -19.02 -9.77
CA VAL A 22 13.64 -18.21 -8.70
C VAL A 22 14.61 -17.03 -8.46
N ILE A 23 14.15 -15.81 -8.71
CA ILE A 23 14.89 -14.60 -8.35
C ILE A 23 14.30 -14.00 -7.09
N THR A 24 15.11 -13.93 -6.04
CA THR A 24 14.78 -13.23 -4.79
C THR A 24 14.74 -11.73 -5.06
N VAL A 25 13.60 -11.10 -4.84
CA VAL A 25 13.47 -9.64 -4.89
C VAL A 25 13.94 -9.07 -3.55
N LEU A 26 15.07 -8.35 -3.57
CA LEU A 26 15.64 -7.71 -2.38
C LEU A 26 14.82 -6.46 -1.97
N PRO A 27 14.62 -6.21 -0.67
CA PRO A 27 13.95 -5.00 -0.19
C PRO A 27 14.76 -3.71 -0.49
N PRO A 28 14.07 -2.57 -0.60
CA PRO A 28 14.59 -1.30 -1.14
C PRO A 28 15.72 -0.65 -0.34
N GLU A 29 16.03 -1.12 0.87
CA GLU A 29 17.10 -0.57 1.71
C GLU A 29 18.52 -0.85 1.17
N LEU A 30 18.67 -1.74 0.18
CA LEU A 30 19.94 -2.02 -0.50
C LEU A 30 20.12 -1.31 -1.85
N ALA A 31 19.17 -0.45 -2.25
CA ALA A 31 19.24 0.29 -3.52
C ALA A 31 20.47 1.21 -3.64
N ALA A 32 21.03 1.64 -2.51
CA ALA A 32 22.23 2.48 -2.48
C ALA A 32 23.51 1.77 -2.97
N TRP A 33 23.58 0.43 -2.91
CA TRP A 33 24.74 -0.34 -3.37
C TRP A 33 24.79 -0.51 -4.91
N GLY A 34 23.64 -0.40 -5.58
CA GLY A 34 23.53 -0.66 -7.02
C GLY A 34 24.12 0.42 -7.93
N HIS A 35 24.33 1.64 -7.41
CA HIS A 35 24.85 2.76 -8.21
C HIS A 35 26.37 2.68 -8.46
N GLU A 36 27.12 1.94 -7.63
CA GLU A 36 28.58 1.83 -7.74
C GLU A 36 29.06 0.50 -8.38
N HIS A 37 28.20 -0.52 -8.49
CA HIS A 37 28.55 -1.84 -9.03
C HIS A 37 28.00 -2.14 -10.43
N GLY A 38 27.52 -1.14 -11.18
CA GLY A 38 27.23 -1.28 -12.62
C GLY A 38 25.97 -2.07 -12.96
N VAL A 39 24.91 -1.95 -12.15
CA VAL A 39 23.59 -2.49 -12.50
C VAL A 39 22.89 -1.53 -13.45
N VAL A 40 22.84 -1.89 -14.74
CA VAL A 40 22.14 -1.13 -15.77
C VAL A 40 20.64 -1.39 -15.66
N ALA A 41 19.86 -0.34 -15.41
CA ALA A 41 18.39 -0.40 -15.52
C ALA A 41 17.97 -0.49 -17.01
N PRO A 42 16.95 -1.29 -17.36
CA PRO A 42 16.52 -1.44 -18.75
C PRO A 42 16.03 -0.12 -19.36
N GLN A 43 16.59 0.17 -20.52
CA GLN A 43 16.61 1.42 -21.29
C GLN A 43 15.30 1.87 -21.98
N ASN A 44 14.14 1.59 -21.40
CA ASN A 44 12.86 1.97 -22.02
C ASN A 44 12.37 3.39 -21.65
N ALA A 45 13.17 4.19 -20.93
CA ALA A 45 12.77 5.50 -20.42
C ALA A 45 13.09 6.70 -21.35
N ALA A 46 13.79 6.52 -22.47
CA ALA A 46 14.39 7.63 -23.21
C ALA A 46 14.08 7.68 -24.72
N ARG A 47 12.81 7.55 -25.11
CA ARG A 47 12.28 8.07 -26.39
C ARG A 47 10.81 8.44 -26.13
N GLN A 48 10.46 9.70 -25.87
CA GLN A 48 10.17 10.68 -26.92
C GLN A 48 10.16 12.09 -26.31
N THR A 49 11.04 12.96 -26.77
CA THR A 49 10.89 14.41 -26.66
C THR A 49 10.85 15.03 -28.05
N ALA A 50 9.97 16.02 -28.20
CA ALA A 50 9.86 17.03 -29.27
C ALA A 50 9.06 16.68 -30.54
N GLY A 51 7.78 17.09 -30.54
CA GLY A 51 6.93 17.25 -31.72
C GLY A 51 5.64 18.00 -31.39
N VAL A 52 5.50 19.22 -31.90
CA VAL A 52 4.43 20.20 -31.66
C VAL A 52 3.03 19.67 -31.99
N GLN A 53 2.04 19.81 -31.09
CA GLN A 53 0.70 20.36 -31.40
C GLN A 53 -0.10 20.62 -30.11
N ARG A 54 -0.40 21.90 -29.84
CA ARG A 54 -1.47 22.30 -28.91
C ARG A 54 -2.79 21.77 -29.49
N VAL A 55 -3.40 20.79 -28.83
CA VAL A 55 -4.80 20.40 -29.05
C VAL A 55 -5.51 20.38 -27.70
N ALA A 56 -6.72 20.92 -27.71
CA ALA A 56 -7.50 21.39 -26.58
C ALA A 56 -7.46 20.53 -25.31
N SER A 57 -7.34 21.23 -24.17
CA SER A 57 -7.61 20.75 -22.82
C SER A 57 -9.04 20.21 -22.71
N ASN A 58 -9.25 18.95 -23.07
CA ASN A 58 -10.47 18.22 -22.77
C ASN A 58 -10.17 16.82 -22.20
N VAL A 59 -9.00 16.66 -21.59
CA VAL A 59 -8.73 15.51 -20.72
C VAL A 59 -9.56 15.72 -19.45
N LYS A 60 -10.79 15.21 -19.47
CA LYS A 60 -11.47 14.75 -18.27
C LYS A 60 -10.43 13.90 -17.54
N PRO A 61 -9.95 14.28 -16.35
CA PRO A 61 -8.86 13.56 -15.71
C PRO A 61 -9.33 12.12 -15.60
N GLU A 62 -8.66 11.21 -16.32
CA GLU A 62 -8.90 9.80 -16.19
C GLU A 62 -8.68 9.50 -14.72
N THR A 63 -9.75 9.11 -14.04
CA THR A 63 -9.78 8.89 -12.60
C THR A 63 -8.79 7.77 -12.33
N ARG A 64 -7.54 8.15 -12.05
CA ARG A 64 -6.49 7.28 -11.56
C ARG A 64 -7.15 6.60 -10.36
N ASN A 65 -7.34 5.29 -10.45
CA ASN A 65 -8.04 4.48 -9.45
C ASN A 65 -7.13 4.36 -8.21
N LEU A 66 -6.84 5.51 -7.62
CA LEU A 66 -5.97 5.70 -6.48
C LEU A 66 -6.82 5.46 -5.26
N LYS A 67 -6.46 4.46 -4.47
CA LYS A 67 -6.97 4.31 -3.11
C LYS A 67 -6.31 5.41 -2.29
N PRO A 68 -7.02 6.49 -1.91
CA PRO A 68 -6.38 7.69 -1.36
C PRO A 68 -5.87 7.48 0.07
N LEU A 69 -6.39 6.45 0.75
CA LEU A 69 -6.06 6.10 2.11
C LEU A 69 -5.95 4.57 2.23
N THR A 70 -5.06 4.09 3.09
CA THR A 70 -4.84 2.66 3.31
C THR A 70 -4.64 2.39 4.80
N ILE A 71 -5.30 1.36 5.31
CA ILE A 71 -5.02 0.84 6.66
C ILE A 71 -3.71 0.07 6.60
N THR A 72 -2.76 0.44 7.45
CA THR A 72 -1.44 -0.21 7.53
C THR A 72 -1.31 -1.13 8.75
N SER A 73 -2.28 -1.06 9.66
CA SER A 73 -2.41 -1.98 10.79
C SER A 73 -3.85 -1.90 11.31
N PRO A 74 -4.49 -3.03 11.63
CA PRO A 74 -4.00 -4.41 11.55
C PRO A 74 -3.86 -4.92 10.10
N ASP A 75 -3.21 -6.07 9.93
CA ASP A 75 -3.17 -6.75 8.61
C ASP A 75 -4.56 -7.32 8.27
N PRO A 76 -4.97 -7.33 6.99
CA PRO A 76 -6.23 -7.93 6.56
C PRO A 76 -6.40 -9.38 7.00
N ASN A 77 -7.56 -9.67 7.59
CA ASN A 77 -7.95 -10.99 8.12
C ASN A 77 -7.09 -11.48 9.29
N SER A 78 -6.46 -10.57 10.03
CA SER A 78 -5.76 -10.91 11.28
C SER A 78 -6.71 -11.51 12.31
N VAL A 79 -6.21 -12.49 13.08
CA VAL A 79 -6.91 -13.09 14.21
C VAL A 79 -6.18 -12.79 15.51
N PHE A 80 -6.89 -12.23 16.47
CA PHE A 80 -6.40 -11.94 17.81
C PHE A 80 -7.07 -12.84 18.84
N ARG A 81 -6.42 -13.05 19.97
CA ARG A 81 -6.93 -13.85 21.08
C ARG A 81 -6.93 -13.03 22.36
N LEU A 82 -8.06 -12.98 23.04
CA LEU A 82 -8.19 -12.42 24.38
C LEU A 82 -7.54 -13.37 25.39
N SER A 83 -6.85 -12.82 26.37
CA SER A 83 -6.25 -13.57 27.46
C SER A 83 -7.03 -13.28 28.75
N PRO A 84 -7.66 -14.28 29.39
CA PRO A 84 -8.42 -14.07 30.63
C PRO A 84 -7.53 -13.68 31.81
N SER A 85 -6.21 -13.87 31.70
CA SER A 85 -5.23 -13.45 32.70
C SER A 85 -4.83 -11.97 32.60
N LEU A 86 -5.23 -11.26 31.55
CA LEU A 86 -4.89 -9.86 31.33
C LEU A 86 -6.13 -8.96 31.47
N PRO A 87 -6.00 -7.76 32.08
CA PRO A 87 -7.08 -6.79 32.10
C PRO A 87 -7.38 -6.28 30.68
N ALA A 88 -8.63 -5.94 30.39
CA ALA A 88 -9.08 -5.52 29.06
C ALA A 88 -8.29 -4.31 28.53
N GLU A 89 -7.90 -3.37 29.39
CA GLU A 89 -7.16 -2.15 29.00
C GLU A 89 -5.75 -2.45 28.47
N ALA A 90 -5.19 -3.61 28.83
CA ALA A 90 -3.92 -4.09 28.32
C ALA A 90 -4.05 -4.84 26.98
N GLN A 91 -5.27 -5.27 26.63
CA GLN A 91 -5.56 -6.08 25.46
C GLN A 91 -6.01 -5.18 24.30
N ARG A 92 -5.01 -4.56 23.64
CA ARG A 92 -5.23 -3.56 22.59
C ARG A 92 -4.32 -3.80 21.40
N ILE A 93 -4.83 -3.45 20.22
CA ILE A 93 -4.05 -3.48 18.97
C ILE A 93 -3.92 -2.07 18.39
N LEU A 94 -2.87 -1.88 17.60
CA LEU A 94 -2.66 -0.63 16.90
C LEU A 94 -3.57 -0.61 15.66
N VAL A 95 -4.36 0.46 15.53
CA VAL A 95 -5.04 0.81 14.30
C VAL A 95 -4.28 1.98 13.68
N ALA A 96 -3.81 1.80 12.46
CA ALA A 96 -3.01 2.80 11.76
C ALA A 96 -3.43 2.93 10.31
N ALA A 97 -3.40 4.17 9.80
CA ALA A 97 -3.67 4.46 8.41
C ALA A 97 -2.58 5.37 7.83
N ARG A 98 -2.43 5.32 6.51
CA ARG A 98 -1.52 6.19 5.76
C ARG A 98 -2.18 6.68 4.47
N PRO A 99 -2.08 7.98 4.14
CA PRO A 99 -2.45 8.46 2.82
C PRO A 99 -1.57 7.84 1.72
N ALA A 100 -2.10 7.78 0.50
CA ALA A 100 -1.29 7.47 -0.67
C ALA A 100 -0.28 8.57 -0.99
N ASP A 101 0.78 8.24 -1.72
CA ASP A 101 1.80 9.20 -2.10
C ASP A 101 1.21 10.37 -2.90
N GLY A 102 1.56 11.59 -2.50
CA GLY A 102 1.04 12.83 -3.10
C GLY A 102 -0.34 13.27 -2.61
N VAL A 103 -0.97 12.53 -1.68
CA VAL A 103 -2.23 12.95 -1.06
C VAL A 103 -1.95 13.76 0.21
N SER A 104 -2.36 15.03 0.21
CA SER A 104 -2.27 15.94 1.36
C SER A 104 -3.54 15.83 2.21
N VAL A 105 -3.43 15.39 3.46
CA VAL A 105 -4.59 15.15 4.33
C VAL A 105 -4.67 16.19 5.44
N ALA A 106 -5.85 16.80 5.62
CA ALA A 106 -6.13 17.72 6.71
C ALA A 106 -6.53 16.99 8.00
N ARG A 107 -7.31 15.91 7.88
CA ARG A 107 -7.72 15.05 9.00
C ARG A 107 -8.03 13.63 8.56
N ILE A 108 -7.83 12.67 9.46
CA ILE A 108 -8.24 11.27 9.33
C ILE A 108 -8.96 10.86 10.61
N THR A 109 -10.12 10.26 10.46
CA THR A 109 -10.81 9.55 11.52
C THR A 109 -10.66 8.06 11.29
N LEU A 110 -10.14 7.34 12.28
CA LEU A 110 -10.08 5.89 12.30
C LEU A 110 -11.40 5.37 12.87
N TYR A 111 -11.91 4.26 12.32
CA TYR A 111 -13.16 3.64 12.73
C TYR A 111 -12.97 2.15 12.97
N VAL A 112 -13.74 1.62 13.93
CA VAL A 112 -13.98 0.19 14.10
C VAL A 112 -15.48 -0.03 14.15
N ASP A 113 -16.01 -0.90 13.28
CA ASP A 113 -17.45 -1.18 13.10
C ASP A 113 -18.29 0.09 12.87
N GLY A 114 -17.71 1.05 12.15
CA GLY A 114 -18.34 2.34 11.88
C GLY A 114 -18.38 3.30 13.08
N GLN A 115 -17.86 2.91 14.25
CA GLN A 115 -17.70 3.79 15.41
C GLN A 115 -16.36 4.53 15.35
N PRO A 116 -16.32 5.85 15.57
CA PRO A 116 -15.08 6.61 15.52
C PRO A 116 -14.18 6.23 16.70
N LEU A 117 -12.96 5.79 16.39
CA LEU A 117 -11.91 5.47 17.36
C LEU A 117 -11.11 6.71 17.74
N ALA A 118 -10.63 7.46 16.75
CA ALA A 118 -9.83 8.66 16.95
C ALA A 118 -9.87 9.56 15.70
N GLU A 119 -9.89 10.88 15.90
CA GLU A 119 -9.63 11.87 14.85
C GLU A 119 -8.19 12.39 14.99
N LEU A 120 -7.47 12.44 13.87
CA LEU A 120 -6.04 12.67 13.80
C LEU A 120 -5.73 13.67 12.68
N THR A 121 -5.06 14.76 13.01
CA THR A 121 -4.70 15.83 12.07
C THR A 121 -3.22 15.84 11.71
N THR A 122 -2.40 15.07 12.42
CA THR A 122 -0.95 15.00 12.19
C THR A 122 -0.49 13.54 12.07
N PRO A 123 0.44 13.23 11.14
CA PRO A 123 1.05 11.91 11.07
C PRO A 123 2.04 11.71 12.23
N PRO A 124 2.25 10.47 12.69
CA PRO A 124 1.65 9.22 12.20
C PRO A 124 0.19 9.04 12.67
N TYR A 125 -0.69 8.66 11.73
CA TYR A 125 -2.11 8.49 12.01
C TYR A 125 -2.39 7.12 12.63
N ARG A 126 -2.30 7.04 13.96
CA ARG A 126 -2.48 5.79 14.70
C ARG A 126 -3.21 5.99 16.02
N ALA A 127 -3.99 4.98 16.41
CA ALA A 127 -4.69 4.91 17.69
C ALA A 127 -4.70 3.48 18.22
N TRP A 128 -4.84 3.32 19.53
CA TRP A 128 -5.01 2.01 20.14
C TRP A 128 -6.50 1.67 20.22
N TRP A 129 -6.85 0.48 19.75
CA TRP A 129 -8.19 -0.09 19.90
C TRP A 129 -8.16 -1.25 20.90
N THR A 130 -9.01 -1.19 21.92
CA THR A 130 -9.20 -2.29 22.87
C THR A 130 -9.95 -3.41 22.18
N LEU A 131 -9.40 -4.63 22.25
CA LEU A 131 -9.98 -5.82 21.64
C LEU A 131 -11.35 -6.12 22.26
N GLN A 132 -12.31 -6.45 21.41
CA GLN A 132 -13.62 -6.95 21.76
C GLN A 132 -13.82 -8.27 21.02
N GLU A 133 -14.51 -9.24 21.61
CA GLU A 133 -14.75 -10.53 20.96
C GLU A 133 -15.64 -10.35 19.73
N GLY A 134 -15.31 -11.06 18.65
CA GLY A 134 -16.10 -11.08 17.42
C GLY A 134 -15.30 -10.70 16.18
N VAL A 135 -16.04 -10.50 15.07
CA VAL A 135 -15.47 -10.03 13.81
C VAL A 135 -15.70 -8.53 13.72
N HIS A 136 -14.62 -7.80 13.46
CA HIS A 136 -14.61 -6.34 13.43
C HIS A 136 -14.09 -5.82 12.09
N THR A 137 -14.64 -4.70 11.66
CA THR A 137 -14.23 -4.01 10.43
C THR A 137 -13.55 -2.69 10.76
N VAL A 138 -12.29 -2.56 10.34
CA VAL A 138 -11.48 -1.35 10.51
C VAL A 138 -11.50 -0.56 9.22
N THR A 139 -11.83 0.72 9.31
CA THR A 139 -11.79 1.67 8.18
C THR A 139 -11.18 3.00 8.61
N ALA A 140 -10.78 3.80 7.64
CA ALA A 140 -10.37 5.17 7.86
C ALA A 140 -11.07 6.09 6.86
N VAL A 141 -11.52 7.24 7.34
CA VAL A 141 -12.11 8.29 6.52
C VAL A 141 -11.33 9.57 6.79
N GLY A 142 -10.88 10.23 5.74
CA GLY A 142 -10.17 11.49 5.84
C GLY A 142 -10.77 12.57 4.96
N TYR A 143 -10.23 13.77 5.11
CA TYR A 143 -10.48 14.90 4.21
C TYR A 143 -9.16 15.52 3.83
N ASP A 144 -8.97 15.79 2.54
CA ASP A 144 -7.82 16.57 2.09
C ASP A 144 -7.94 18.06 2.47
N VAL A 145 -6.91 18.83 2.16
CA VAL A 145 -6.88 20.28 2.42
C VAL A 145 -7.87 21.07 1.57
N GLU A 146 -8.39 20.47 0.50
CA GLU A 146 -9.39 21.05 -0.41
C GLU A 146 -10.83 20.66 0.00
N GLY A 147 -10.98 19.79 1.01
CA GLY A 147 -12.25 19.31 1.53
C GLY A 147 -12.79 18.06 0.85
N ASN A 148 -12.05 17.43 -0.06
CA ASN A 148 -12.49 16.18 -0.69
C ASN A 148 -12.39 15.02 0.32
N ARG A 149 -13.43 14.18 0.33
CA ARG A 149 -13.49 13.01 1.21
C ARG A 149 -12.60 11.89 0.67
N LEU A 150 -11.77 11.34 1.56
CA LEU A 150 -10.89 10.22 1.31
C LEU A 150 -11.39 9.03 2.14
N GLU A 151 -11.33 7.82 1.60
CA GLU A 151 -11.73 6.62 2.31
C GLU A 151 -10.73 5.49 2.03
N SER A 152 -10.51 4.64 3.03
CA SER A 152 -9.71 3.43 2.89
C SER A 152 -10.59 2.24 2.49
N GLU A 153 -9.95 1.17 2.02
CA GLU A 153 -10.61 -0.14 2.05
C GLU A 153 -10.86 -0.59 3.49
N ALA A 154 -11.87 -1.44 3.63
CA ALA A 154 -12.19 -2.10 4.88
C ALA A 154 -11.22 -3.26 5.16
N VAL A 155 -10.69 -3.29 6.37
CA VAL A 155 -9.83 -4.36 6.88
C VAL A 155 -10.61 -5.13 7.93
N MET A 156 -10.87 -6.41 7.67
CA MET A 156 -11.57 -7.28 8.61
C MET A 156 -10.58 -7.94 9.57
N VAL A 157 -10.93 -8.05 10.84
CA VAL A 157 -10.18 -8.81 11.86
C VAL A 157 -11.14 -9.65 12.69
N ALA A 158 -10.64 -10.74 13.26
CA ALA A 158 -11.40 -11.57 14.18
C ALA A 158 -10.71 -11.60 15.55
N VAL A 159 -11.50 -11.60 16.61
CA VAL A 159 -11.04 -11.69 17.99
C VAL A 159 -11.76 -12.85 18.65
N LEU A 160 -10.98 -13.77 19.20
CA LEU A 160 -11.45 -14.99 19.85
C LEU A 160 -11.04 -14.96 21.33
N GLU A 161 -11.69 -15.75 22.19
CA GLU A 161 -11.17 -16.12 23.51
C GLU A 161 -10.13 -17.27 23.43
#